data_AF-A0A8S9SNL7-F1
#
_entry.id   AF-A0A8S9SNL7-F1
#
_cell.length_a   1.000
_cell.length_b   1.000
_cell.length_c   1.000
_cell.angle_alpha   90.00
_cell.angle_beta   90.00
_cell.angle_gamma   90.00
#
_symmetry.space_group_name_H-M   'P 1'
#
loop_
_entity.id
_entity.type
_entity.pdbx_description
1 polymer ?
#
loop_
_entity_poly.entity_id
_entity_poly.type
_entity_poly.pdbx_seq_one_letter_code
_entity_poly.pdbx_strand_id
1 'polypeptide(L)'
;MVASGTNERPSFTDLVRATHTRPDETFVDYRAEELVTQAEMEATQLSNTEGSPGSPSASSTPSRLKLKKAYLKGKRGHVYGLGSAQYGEQAPSSRVPNGLTRNLELGMRVGGLETSLQSVRQDVSEVKQDFASTRDAINQLLQTLHPQQAPTEQTFAQPQAPTTHP
;
A
#
# COMPACT_ATOMS: atom_id res chain seq x y z
N MET A 1 -2.97 9.81 31.06
CA MET A 1 -1.88 8.87 30.72
C MET A 1 -1.86 8.70 29.21
N VAL A 2 -0.80 9.11 28.51
CA VAL A 2 -0.62 8.74 27.09
C VAL A 2 -0.04 7.34 27.09
N ALA A 3 -0.89 6.32 27.01
CA ALA A 3 -0.46 4.97 26.71
C ALA A 3 -0.33 4.86 25.19
N SER A 4 0.90 4.89 24.66
CA SER A 4 1.17 4.48 23.28
C SER A 4 2.60 3.99 23.17
N GLY A 5 2.78 2.68 23.32
CA GLY A 5 4.03 1.95 23.04
C GLY A 5 4.24 1.71 21.55
N THR A 6 3.86 2.64 20.68
CA THR A 6 4.15 2.60 19.25
C THR A 6 4.90 3.89 18.91
N ASN A 7 6.04 3.79 18.22
CA ASN A 7 6.79 4.96 17.70
C ASN A 7 6.02 5.73 16.62
N GLU A 8 4.70 5.53 16.52
CA GLU A 8 3.85 6.17 15.54
C GLU A 8 3.40 7.53 16.08
N ARG A 9 3.60 8.56 15.25
CA ARG A 9 3.24 9.93 15.62
C ARG A 9 1.70 10.04 15.69
N PRO A 10 1.13 10.53 16.81
CA PRO A 10 -0.32 10.56 17.02
C PRO A 10 -1.06 11.38 15.95
N SER A 11 -2.32 11.06 15.72
CA SER A 11 -3.19 11.85 14.86
C SER A 11 -3.63 13.15 15.55
N PHE A 12 -4.26 14.07 14.80
CA PHE A 12 -4.77 15.31 15.40
C PHE A 12 -5.92 15.06 16.37
N THR A 13 -6.78 14.07 16.13
CA THR A 13 -7.86 13.70 17.06
C THR A 13 -7.31 13.06 18.33
N ASP A 14 -6.23 12.28 18.24
CA ASP A 14 -5.55 11.73 19.43
C ASP A 14 -4.96 12.83 20.29
N LEU A 15 -4.38 13.86 19.65
CA LEU A 15 -3.87 15.02 20.35
C LEU A 15 -5.01 15.80 21.02
N VAL A 16 -6.16 15.95 20.37
CA VAL A 16 -7.33 16.61 20.96
C VAL A 16 -7.83 15.82 22.16
N ARG A 17 -8.00 14.49 22.06
CA ARG A 17 -8.37 13.65 23.21
C ARG A 17 -7.35 13.73 24.34
N ALA A 18 -6.05 13.76 24.02
CA ALA A 18 -5.01 13.87 25.05
C ALA A 18 -5.05 15.20 25.82
N THR A 19 -5.57 16.27 25.21
CA THR A 19 -5.50 17.65 25.76
C THR A 19 -6.85 18.21 26.21
N HIS A 20 -7.96 17.68 25.69
CA HIS A 20 -9.32 18.19 25.89
C HIS A 20 -10.26 17.12 26.47
N THR A 21 -9.70 16.08 27.08
CA THR A 21 -10.46 15.04 27.78
C THR A 21 -10.07 15.03 29.25
N ARG A 22 -11.06 14.94 30.12
CA ARG A 22 -10.90 14.81 31.58
C ARG A 22 -10.43 13.39 31.93
N PRO A 23 -9.99 13.14 33.17
CA PRO A 23 -9.65 11.79 33.62
C PRO A 23 -10.80 10.77 33.56
N ASP A 24 -12.06 11.24 33.49
CA ASP A 24 -13.28 10.42 33.34
C ASP A 24 -13.63 10.11 31.87
N GLU A 25 -12.71 10.38 30.95
CA GLU A 25 -12.86 10.19 29.49
C GLU A 25 -13.89 11.12 28.81
N THR A 26 -14.48 12.08 29.55
CA THR A 26 -15.39 13.07 28.96
C THR A 26 -14.63 14.26 28.38
N PHE A 27 -15.15 14.83 27.29
CA PHE A 27 -14.56 16.04 26.71
C PHE A 27 -14.81 17.25 27.63
N VAL A 28 -13.77 18.07 27.79
CA VAL A 28 -13.83 19.32 28.55
C VAL A 28 -14.66 20.38 27.79
N ASP A 29 -14.75 20.26 26.47
CA ASP A 29 -15.43 21.17 25.55
C ASP A 29 -16.26 20.37 24.52
N TYR A 30 -17.56 20.68 24.42
CA TYR A 30 -18.49 20.09 23.45
C TYR A 30 -18.00 20.23 22.00
N ARG A 31 -17.33 21.33 21.68
CA ARG A 31 -16.78 21.56 20.35
C ARG A 31 -15.60 20.66 20.04
N ALA A 32 -14.79 20.31 21.04
CA ALA A 32 -13.70 19.36 20.87
C ALA A 32 -14.26 17.97 20.53
N GLU A 33 -15.34 17.57 21.20
CA GLU A 33 -16.08 16.34 20.91
C GLU A 33 -16.65 16.34 19.49
N GLU A 34 -17.35 17.40 19.09
CA GLU A 34 -17.91 17.55 17.74
C GLU A 34 -16.84 17.43 16.65
N LEU A 35 -15.71 18.14 16.80
CA LEU A 35 -14.61 18.13 15.84
C LEU A 35 -13.98 16.75 15.67
N VAL A 36 -13.80 16.02 16.78
CA VAL A 36 -13.25 14.67 16.76
C VAL A 36 -14.23 13.73 16.08
N THR A 37 -15.50 13.77 16.48
CA THR A 37 -16.57 12.92 15.94
C THR A 37 -16.75 13.14 14.44
N GLN A 38 -16.81 14.40 13.99
CA GLN A 38 -16.93 14.72 12.57
C GLN A 38 -15.71 14.24 11.78
N ALA A 39 -14.50 14.48 12.28
CA ALA A 39 -13.28 14.05 11.61
C ALA A 39 -13.22 12.52 11.46
N GLU A 40 -13.65 11.78 12.47
CA GLU A 40 -13.69 10.31 12.44
C GLU A 40 -14.74 9.78 11.46
N MET A 41 -15.95 10.35 11.47
CA MET A 41 -16.99 9.99 10.52
C MET A 41 -16.57 10.28 9.07
N GLU A 42 -16.03 11.48 8.80
CA GLU A 42 -15.57 11.85 7.46
C GLU A 42 -14.38 10.97 7.01
N ALA A 43 -13.45 10.66 7.91
CA ALA A 43 -12.32 9.80 7.58
C ALA A 43 -12.76 8.36 7.29
N THR A 44 -13.78 7.87 7.99
CA THR A 44 -14.41 6.56 7.72
C THR A 44 -15.08 6.55 6.34
N GLN A 45 -15.78 7.63 5.96
CA GLN A 45 -16.35 7.76 4.62
C GLN A 45 -15.28 7.77 3.52
N LEU A 46 -14.15 8.43 3.74
CA LEU A 46 -13.01 8.43 2.81
C LEU A 46 -12.39 7.04 2.64
N SER A 47 -12.52 6.15 3.62
CA SER A 47 -12.12 4.75 3.46
C SER A 47 -13.04 3.96 2.53
N ASN A 48 -14.29 4.38 2.38
CA ASN A 48 -15.27 3.70 1.54
C ASN A 48 -15.29 4.21 0.08
N THR A 49 -14.70 5.38 -0.22
CA THR A 49 -14.74 5.99 -1.56
C THR A 49 -13.49 5.73 -2.42
N GLU A 50 -12.41 5.20 -1.85
CA GLU A 50 -11.13 4.97 -2.55
C GLU A 50 -10.83 3.48 -2.78
N GLY A 51 -11.85 2.62 -2.64
CA GLY A 51 -11.77 1.19 -2.91
C GLY A 51 -12.04 0.89 -4.38
N SER A 52 -10.99 0.60 -5.14
CA SER A 52 -11.14 -0.30 -6.29
C SER A 52 -11.78 -1.61 -5.80
N PRO A 53 -12.76 -2.19 -6.51
CA PRO A 53 -13.50 -3.36 -6.05
C PRO A 53 -12.59 -4.61 -6.13
N GLY A 54 -11.76 -4.85 -5.11
CA GLY A 54 -10.86 -6.00 -5.14
C GLY A 54 -9.87 -6.21 -4.01
N SER A 55 -9.82 -5.37 -2.97
CA SER A 55 -8.85 -5.56 -1.87
C SER A 55 -9.54 -5.81 -0.52
N PRO A 56 -9.39 -6.99 0.10
CA PRO A 56 -9.92 -7.27 1.42
C PRO A 56 -8.92 -6.77 2.46
N SER A 57 -9.08 -5.52 2.91
CA SER A 57 -8.53 -5.12 4.20
C SER A 57 -9.38 -4.00 4.78
N ALA A 58 -10.55 -4.40 5.27
CA ALA A 58 -11.43 -3.54 6.06
C ALA A 58 -10.82 -3.34 7.46
N SER A 59 -9.77 -2.54 7.55
CA SER A 59 -9.50 -1.80 8.79
C SER A 59 -10.64 -0.80 8.91
N SER A 60 -11.62 -1.09 9.79
CA SER A 60 -12.75 -0.18 10.05
C SER A 60 -12.30 1.17 10.61
N THR A 61 -11.05 1.23 11.08
CA THR A 61 -10.39 2.42 11.57
C THR A 61 -9.77 3.22 10.42
N PRO A 62 -10.12 4.51 10.26
CA PRO A 62 -9.54 5.35 9.22
C PRO A 62 -8.04 5.53 9.43
N SER A 63 -7.27 5.54 8.34
CA SER A 63 -5.83 5.79 8.43
C SER A 63 -5.55 7.17 9.01
N ARG A 64 -4.43 7.31 9.72
CA ARG A 64 -3.99 8.57 10.34
C ARG A 64 -3.97 9.74 9.34
N LEU A 65 -3.64 9.47 8.09
CA LEU A 65 -3.60 10.46 7.03
C LEU A 65 -5.00 10.93 6.61
N LYS A 66 -5.96 9.99 6.50
CA LYS A 66 -7.37 10.29 6.25
C LYS A 66 -7.97 11.10 7.42
N LEU A 67 -7.65 10.71 8.64
CA LEU A 67 -8.08 11.39 9.86
C LEU A 67 -7.53 12.83 9.91
N LYS A 68 -6.26 13.01 9.55
CA LYS A 68 -5.63 14.34 9.39
C LYS A 68 -6.33 15.19 8.32
N LYS A 69 -6.78 14.58 7.21
CA LYS A 69 -7.46 15.29 6.11
C LYS A 69 -8.84 15.76 6.52
N ALA A 70 -9.62 14.87 7.11
CA ALA A 70 -10.94 15.17 7.64
C ALA A 70 -10.87 16.28 8.69
N TYR A 71 -9.94 16.15 9.65
CA TYR A 71 -9.75 17.15 10.69
C TYR A 71 -9.40 18.56 10.14
N LEU A 72 -8.60 18.64 9.07
CA LEU A 72 -8.23 19.92 8.46
C LEU A 72 -9.34 20.52 7.57
N LYS A 73 -10.24 19.70 7.02
CA LYS A 73 -11.34 20.15 6.17
C LYS A 73 -12.36 21.00 6.95
N GLY A 74 -12.58 20.67 8.22
CA GLY A 74 -13.43 21.46 9.13
C GLY A 74 -12.79 22.74 9.68
N LYS A 75 -11.49 22.96 9.47
CA LYS A 75 -10.75 24.07 10.07
C LYS A 75 -10.59 25.23 9.07
N ARG A 76 -11.44 26.24 9.18
CA ARG A 76 -10.98 27.64 9.00
C ARG A 76 -10.19 27.97 10.27
N GLY A 77 -9.01 28.59 10.19
CA GLY A 77 -7.92 28.52 11.18
C GLY A 77 -8.24 28.88 12.64
N HIS A 78 -8.78 27.93 13.41
CA HIS A 78 -8.93 28.08 14.85
C HIS A 78 -7.97 27.17 15.60
N VAL A 79 -7.02 27.80 16.28
CA VAL A 79 -6.23 27.21 17.37
C VAL A 79 -6.93 27.63 18.65
N TYR A 80 -7.61 26.69 19.33
CA TYR A 80 -8.27 26.97 20.60
C TYR A 80 -7.31 26.62 21.75
N GLY A 81 -7.11 27.56 22.66
CA GLY A 81 -6.51 27.28 23.96
C GLY A 81 -7.58 26.83 24.96
N LEU A 82 -7.16 26.08 25.99
CA LEU A 82 -7.99 25.68 27.11
C LEU A 82 -8.45 26.93 27.88
N GLY A 83 -9.75 27.22 27.83
CA GLY A 83 -10.40 28.22 28.67
C GLY A 83 -10.93 29.44 27.91
N SER A 84 -12.26 29.54 27.96
CA SER A 84 -13.04 30.78 27.96
C SER A 84 -13.30 31.49 26.62
N ALA A 85 -14.61 31.62 26.35
CA ALA A 85 -15.25 32.69 25.59
C ALA A 85 -14.94 32.78 24.09
N GLN A 86 -15.47 31.84 23.31
CA GLN A 86 -15.80 32.07 21.90
C GLN A 86 -17.24 31.63 21.61
N TYR A 87 -18.18 32.21 22.36
CA TYR A 87 -19.60 32.22 21.98
C TYR A 87 -19.87 33.09 20.74
N GLY A 88 -18.86 33.80 20.23
CA GLY A 88 -18.94 34.55 18.98
C GLY A 88 -18.51 33.68 17.81
N GLU A 89 -19.36 33.62 16.79
CA GLU A 89 -19.08 33.12 15.45
C GLU A 89 -18.05 34.03 14.73
N GLN A 90 -16.86 34.24 15.33
CA GLN A 90 -15.78 34.97 14.68
C GLN A 90 -15.08 34.01 13.72
N ALA A 91 -15.38 34.19 12.43
CA ALA A 91 -14.65 33.53 11.36
C ALA A 91 -13.15 33.91 11.50
N PRO A 92 -12.24 32.94 11.69
CA PRO A 92 -10.83 33.24 11.78
C PRO A 92 -10.37 33.82 10.46
N SER A 93 -9.58 34.89 10.54
CA SER A 93 -9.09 35.64 9.39
C SER A 93 -8.17 34.82 8.47
N SER A 94 -7.63 33.67 8.93
CA SER A 94 -6.69 32.86 8.14
C SER A 94 -7.18 31.44 7.84
N ARG A 95 -7.02 31.05 6.58
CA ARG A 95 -7.25 29.68 6.08
C ARG A 95 -6.07 28.79 6.47
N VAL A 96 -6.30 27.48 6.61
CA VAL A 96 -5.21 26.50 6.71
C VAL A 96 -4.22 26.75 5.57
N PRO A 97 -2.90 26.85 5.84
CA PRO A 97 -1.92 27.09 4.80
C PRO A 97 -2.05 26.05 3.68
N ASN A 98 -2.16 26.51 2.42
CA ASN A 98 -2.32 25.63 1.26
C ASN A 98 -1.26 24.53 1.17
N GLY A 99 -0.04 24.80 1.68
CA GLY A 99 1.05 23.82 1.75
C GLY A 99 0.73 22.58 2.58
N LEU A 100 -0.07 22.72 3.66
CA LEU A 100 -0.44 21.58 4.51
C LEU A 100 -1.44 20.65 3.80
N THR A 101 -2.43 21.22 3.12
CA THR A 101 -3.39 20.45 2.31
C THR A 101 -2.69 19.73 1.17
N ARG A 102 -1.81 20.42 0.45
CA ARG A 102 -1.02 19.83 -0.65
C ARG A 102 -0.10 18.71 -0.17
N ASN A 103 0.61 18.91 0.95
CA ASN A 103 1.50 17.89 1.51
C ASN A 103 0.73 16.63 1.91
N LEU A 104 -0.48 16.80 2.45
CA LEU A 104 -1.34 15.69 2.83
C LEU A 104 -1.83 14.89 1.61
N GLU A 105 -2.22 15.60 0.55
CA GLU A 105 -2.58 15.00 -0.73
C GLU A 105 -1.42 14.21 -1.34
N LEU A 106 -0.23 14.79 -1.35
CA LEU A 106 0.99 14.10 -1.79
C LEU A 106 1.24 12.84 -0.95
N GLY A 107 1.07 12.91 0.36
CA GLY A 107 1.20 11.73 1.23
C GLY A 107 0.23 10.60 0.85
N MET A 108 -1.04 10.91 0.56
CA MET A 108 -2.04 9.91 0.16
C MET A 108 -1.67 9.30 -1.19
N ARG A 109 -1.28 10.14 -2.15
CA ARG A 109 -0.86 9.70 -3.49
C ARG A 109 0.38 8.80 -3.41
N VAL A 110 1.38 9.17 -2.60
CA VAL A 110 2.58 8.35 -2.41
C VAL A 110 2.22 7.01 -1.78
N GLY A 111 1.38 6.97 -0.74
CA GLY A 111 0.94 5.70 -0.15
C GLY A 111 0.15 4.81 -1.13
N GLY A 112 -0.65 5.41 -2.01
CA GLY A 112 -1.31 4.70 -3.11
C GLY A 112 -0.32 4.14 -4.14
N LEU A 113 0.69 4.94 -4.51
CA LEU A 113 1.75 4.51 -5.43
C LEU A 113 2.62 3.39 -4.84
N GLU A 114 2.94 3.43 -3.54
CA GLU A 114 3.69 2.37 -2.86
C GLU A 114 2.93 1.05 -2.87
N THR A 115 1.61 1.09 -2.62
CA THR A 115 0.73 -0.08 -2.73
C THR A 115 0.69 -0.63 -4.16
N SER A 116 0.51 0.24 -5.14
CA SER A 116 0.50 -0.16 -6.56
C SER A 116 1.83 -0.76 -7.00
N LEU A 117 2.95 -0.17 -6.56
CA LEU A 117 4.29 -0.70 -6.82
C LEU A 117 4.49 -2.09 -6.22
N GLN A 118 3.97 -2.34 -5.01
CA GLN A 118 4.03 -3.69 -4.42
C GLN A 118 3.26 -4.71 -5.27
N SER A 119 2.06 -4.36 -5.76
CA SER A 119 1.29 -5.21 -6.68
C SER A 119 2.07 -5.49 -7.95
N VAL A 120 2.60 -4.46 -8.61
CA VAL A 120 3.38 -4.63 -9.85
C VAL A 120 4.62 -5.50 -9.63
N ARG A 121 5.29 -5.39 -8.47
CA ARG A 121 6.42 -6.26 -8.13
C ARG A 121 5.99 -7.73 -7.97
N GLN A 122 4.80 -7.97 -7.44
CA GLN A 122 4.23 -9.31 -7.34
C GLN A 122 3.93 -9.87 -8.75
N ASP A 123 3.23 -9.12 -9.57
CA ASP A 123 2.86 -9.52 -10.94
C ASP A 123 4.10 -9.82 -11.80
N VAL A 124 5.15 -8.98 -11.70
CA VAL A 124 6.42 -9.21 -12.40
C VAL A 124 7.11 -10.48 -11.90
N SER A 125 6.99 -10.82 -10.61
CA SER A 125 7.57 -12.04 -10.07
C SER A 125 6.86 -13.29 -10.62
N GLU A 126 5.54 -13.23 -10.72
CA GLU A 126 4.71 -14.29 -11.31
C GLU A 126 5.02 -14.48 -12.80
N VAL A 127 5.05 -13.40 -13.59
CA VAL A 127 5.41 -13.46 -15.03
C VAL A 127 6.80 -14.06 -15.24
N LYS A 128 7.77 -13.74 -14.36
CA LYS A 128 9.12 -14.34 -14.44
C LYS A 128 9.10 -15.84 -14.19
N GLN A 129 8.25 -16.31 -13.29
CA GLN A 129 8.06 -17.74 -13.01
C GLN A 129 7.39 -18.46 -14.19
N ASP A 130 6.37 -17.84 -14.79
CA ASP A 130 5.69 -18.39 -15.96
C ASP A 130 6.62 -18.48 -17.17
N PHE A 131 7.46 -17.45 -17.36
CA PHE A 131 8.46 -17.45 -18.41
C PHE A 131 9.49 -18.55 -18.21
N ALA A 132 9.98 -18.76 -16.98
CA ALA A 132 10.90 -19.85 -16.67
C ALA A 132 10.26 -21.22 -16.96
N SER A 133 9.03 -21.43 -16.51
CA SER A 133 8.27 -22.66 -16.74
C SER A 133 8.05 -22.93 -18.23
N THR A 134 7.70 -21.89 -18.99
CA THR A 134 7.52 -21.98 -20.45
C THR A 134 8.83 -22.31 -21.15
N ARG A 135 9.93 -21.65 -20.75
CA ARG A 135 11.26 -21.94 -21.27
C ARG A 135 11.66 -23.40 -21.02
N ASP A 136 11.42 -23.91 -19.82
CA ASP A 136 11.75 -25.29 -19.46
C ASP A 136 10.89 -26.31 -20.23
N ALA A 137 9.60 -26.02 -20.41
CA ALA A 137 8.72 -26.84 -21.24
C ALA A 137 9.20 -26.89 -22.71
N ILE A 138 9.61 -25.74 -23.26
CA ILE A 138 10.19 -25.68 -24.62
C ILE A 138 11.47 -26.51 -24.70
N ASN A 139 12.38 -26.39 -23.72
CA ASN A 139 13.61 -27.17 -23.71
C ASN A 139 13.36 -28.68 -23.61
N GLN A 140 12.35 -29.10 -22.87
CA GLN A 140 11.95 -30.51 -22.81
C GLN A 140 11.39 -30.99 -24.15
N LEU A 141 10.54 -30.18 -24.81
CA LEU A 141 10.02 -30.50 -26.14
C LEU A 141 11.14 -30.60 -27.19
N LEU A 142 12.14 -29.72 -27.14
CA LEU A 142 13.29 -29.78 -28.06
C LEU A 142 14.14 -31.05 -27.83
N GLN A 143 14.22 -31.55 -26.60
CA GLN A 143 14.91 -32.81 -26.29
C GLN A 143 14.13 -34.02 -26.80
N THR A 144 12.80 -34.03 -26.70
CA THR A 144 11.98 -35.15 -27.20
C THR A 144 11.93 -35.19 -28.73
N LEU A 145 12.08 -34.05 -29.40
CA LEU A 145 12.10 -33.95 -30.86
C LEU A 145 13.47 -34.25 -31.50
N HIS A 146 14.56 -34.30 -30.74
CA HIS A 146 15.85 -34.79 -31.25
C HIS A 146 15.88 -36.33 -31.19
N PRO A 147 15.80 -37.05 -32.33
CA PRO A 147 15.96 -38.49 -32.31
C PRO A 147 17.43 -38.82 -31.99
N GLN A 148 17.62 -39.67 -31.00
CA GLN A 148 18.90 -40.30 -30.66
C GLN A 148 19.52 -40.91 -31.94
N GLN A 149 20.62 -40.33 -32.44
CA GLN A 149 21.45 -41.01 -33.44
C GLN A 149 21.94 -42.32 -32.80
N ALA A 150 21.40 -43.45 -33.26
CA ALA A 150 21.91 -44.76 -32.92
C ALA A 150 23.38 -44.86 -33.38
N PRO A 151 24.28 -45.53 -32.64
CA PRO A 151 25.62 -45.82 -33.13
C PRO A 151 25.46 -46.76 -34.33
N THR A 152 25.80 -46.30 -35.53
CA THR A 152 25.91 -47.17 -36.69
C THR A 152 27.08 -48.12 -36.47
N GLU A 153 26.77 -49.37 -36.10
CA GLU A 153 27.69 -50.50 -36.22
C GLU A 153 28.18 -50.57 -37.68
N GLN A 154 29.41 -50.11 -37.93
CA GLN A 154 30.10 -50.37 -39.19
C GLN A 154 30.76 -51.75 -39.13
N THR A 155 29.96 -52.79 -39.35
CA THR A 155 30.47 -54.08 -39.83
C THR A 155 30.85 -53.90 -41.30
N PHE A 156 32.13 -53.65 -41.58
CA PHE A 156 32.67 -53.83 -42.93
C PHE A 156 33.44 -55.16 -42.98
N ALA A 157 32.80 -56.16 -43.57
CA ALA A 157 33.45 -57.37 -44.03
C ALA A 157 34.47 -57.03 -45.12
N GLN A 158 35.73 -57.40 -44.90
CA GLN A 158 36.84 -57.23 -45.83
C GLN A 158 36.84 -58.36 -46.88
N PRO A 159 36.83 -58.08 -48.19
CA PRO A 159 36.99 -59.11 -49.22
C PRO A 159 38.46 -59.54 -49.32
N GLN A 160 38.74 -60.85 -49.21
CA GLN A 160 40.03 -61.43 -49.53
C GLN A 160 40.28 -61.39 -51.04
N ALA A 161 41.46 -60.92 -51.46
CA ALA A 161 41.95 -61.04 -52.83
C ALA A 161 43.12 -62.05 -52.88
N PRO A 162 43.16 -62.94 -53.91
CA PRO A 162 44.22 -63.94 -54.05
C PRO A 162 45.45 -63.32 -54.71
N THR A 163 46.65 -63.67 -54.21
CA THR A 163 47.90 -63.38 -54.93
C THR A 163 48.67 -64.67 -55.18
N THR A 164 48.82 -64.95 -56.46
CA THR A 164 49.66 -65.96 -57.10
C THR A 164 51.15 -65.60 -56.99
N HIS A 165 51.93 -66.63 -56.63
CA HIS A 165 53.33 -67.02 -56.95
C HIS A 165 54.27 -66.07 -57.72
N PRO A 166 55.60 -66.18 -57.50
CA PRO A 166 56.41 -67.33 -57.97
C PRO A 166 56.83 -68.32 -56.89
#